data_AF-A0A7C6AYV5-F1
#
_entry.id   AF-A0A7C6AYV5-F1
#
_cell.length_a   1.000
_cell.length_b   1.000
_cell.length_c   1.000
_cell.angle_alpha   90.00
_cell.angle_beta   90.00
_cell.angle_gamma   90.00
#
_symmetry.space_group_name_H-M   'P 1'
#
loop_
_entity.id
_entity.type
_entity.pdbx_description
1 polymer ?
#
loop_
_entity_poly.entity_id
_entity_poly.type
_entity_poly.pdbx_seq_one_letter_code
_entity_poly.pdbx_strand_id
1 'polypeptide(L)'
;MNFCLSPSLFIPEAKGEEIWERQTVLLDFTASWCGPCQRMAPIVEELVRMGYPVRKVDIDREPALAKRFAIQAVPTFVMLIDGREAKRIVGGASLDDLVALCRLAPRSDSTAGPATVLASTNSLSVATAQRSPASGLSSVRTATAQT
;
A
#
# COMPACT_ATOMS: atom_id res chain seq x y z
N MET A 1 -18.85 23.70 -9.55
CA MET A 1 -19.71 22.65 -10.13
C MET A 1 -18.83 21.58 -10.77
N ASN A 2 -19.27 20.33 -10.74
CA ASN A 2 -18.62 19.09 -11.25
C ASN A 2 -17.65 18.36 -10.31
N PHE A 3 -18.18 17.85 -9.18
CA PHE A 3 -17.78 16.52 -8.73
C PHE A 3 -18.65 15.52 -9.48
N CYS A 4 -18.11 15.00 -10.58
CA CYS A 4 -18.73 13.95 -11.36
C CYS A 4 -18.69 12.66 -10.53
N LEU A 5 -19.71 12.45 -9.68
CA LEU A 5 -20.03 11.13 -9.12
C LEU A 5 -20.45 10.24 -10.30
N SER A 6 -19.47 9.58 -10.91
CA SER A 6 -19.72 8.67 -12.02
C SER A 6 -20.10 7.28 -11.47
N PRO A 7 -21.09 6.60 -12.07
CA PRO A 7 -21.88 5.50 -11.50
C PRO A 7 -21.19 4.13 -11.62
N SER A 8 -19.98 3.98 -11.07
CA SER A 8 -19.24 2.71 -11.15
C SER A 8 -18.90 2.19 -9.76
N LEU A 9 -19.92 1.67 -9.09
CA LEU A 9 -19.87 0.93 -7.82
C LEU A 9 -19.21 -0.45 -7.94
N PHE A 10 -18.89 -0.84 -9.16
CA PHE A 10 -18.14 -2.03 -9.52
C PHE A 10 -17.01 -1.53 -10.40
N ILE A 11 -15.76 -1.64 -9.92
CA ILE A 11 -14.60 -1.25 -10.73
C ILE A 11 -14.22 -2.49 -11.55
N PRO A 12 -14.59 -2.57 -12.85
CA PRO A 12 -14.21 -3.70 -13.69
C PRO A 12 -12.69 -3.77 -13.75
N GLU A 13 -12.17 -5.01 -13.84
CA GLU A 13 -10.75 -5.39 -13.94
C GLU A 13 -9.86 -4.31 -14.61
N ALA A 14 -9.44 -3.31 -13.83
CA ALA A 14 -8.58 -2.26 -14.36
C ALA A 14 -7.17 -2.83 -14.38
N LYS A 15 -6.61 -2.99 -15.57
CA LYS A 15 -5.21 -3.36 -15.74
C LYS A 15 -4.34 -2.19 -15.31
N GLY A 16 -3.89 -2.18 -14.05
CA GLY A 16 -2.90 -1.22 -13.57
C GLY A 16 -3.01 -0.96 -12.08
N GLU A 17 -1.86 -0.79 -11.43
CA GLU A 17 -1.71 -0.47 -10.01
C GLU A 17 -2.26 0.93 -9.60
N GLU A 18 -2.89 1.65 -10.52
CA GLU A 18 -2.95 3.13 -10.52
C GLU A 18 -4.32 3.75 -10.13
N ILE A 19 -5.28 2.96 -9.65
CA ILE A 19 -6.64 3.48 -9.36
C ILE A 19 -7.05 3.53 -7.88
N TRP A 20 -6.21 3.05 -6.95
CA TRP A 20 -6.57 2.98 -5.51
C TRP A 20 -5.89 4.05 -4.64
N GLU A 21 -4.99 4.87 -5.20
CA GLU A 21 -4.14 5.79 -4.42
C GLU A 21 -4.92 6.93 -3.73
N ARG A 22 -6.19 7.15 -4.10
CA ARG A 22 -7.05 8.19 -3.52
C ARG A 22 -8.48 7.71 -3.25
N GLN A 23 -8.67 6.39 -3.17
CA GLN A 23 -9.99 5.79 -3.02
C GLN A 23 -10.00 4.81 -1.85
N THR A 24 -11.11 4.83 -1.12
CA THR A 24 -11.42 3.74 -0.20
C THR A 24 -12.04 2.60 -0.99
N VAL A 25 -11.46 1.41 -0.95
CA VAL A 25 -11.93 0.25 -1.69
C VAL A 25 -11.70 -1.03 -0.90
N LEU A 26 -12.66 -1.95 -0.97
CA LEU A 26 -12.47 -3.32 -0.53
C LEU A 26 -11.93 -4.18 -1.67
N LEU A 27 -10.74 -4.75 -1.51
CA LEU A 27 -10.22 -5.76 -2.43
C LEU A 27 -10.71 -7.15 -1.99
N ASP A 28 -11.35 -7.89 -2.90
CA ASP A 28 -11.73 -9.30 -2.73
C ASP A 28 -10.78 -10.18 -3.55
N PHE A 29 -9.76 -10.74 -2.90
CA PHE A 29 -8.83 -11.68 -3.52
C PHE A 29 -9.46 -13.08 -3.56
N THR A 30 -9.56 -13.62 -4.77
CA THR A 30 -10.38 -14.79 -5.09
C THR A 30 -9.70 -15.68 -6.12
N ALA A 31 -10.27 -16.86 -6.36
CA ALA A 31 -9.86 -17.74 -7.45
C ALA A 31 -11.05 -18.57 -7.96
N SER A 32 -11.05 -18.89 -9.25
CA SER A 32 -12.12 -19.69 -9.88
C SER A 32 -12.27 -21.11 -9.31
N TRP A 33 -11.14 -21.71 -8.93
CA TRP A 33 -11.05 -23.05 -8.34
C TRP A 33 -11.35 -23.09 -6.83
N CYS A 34 -11.58 -21.96 -6.19
CA CYS A 34 -11.76 -21.85 -4.76
C CYS A 34 -13.25 -21.99 -4.36
N GLY A 35 -13.64 -23.17 -3.85
CA GLY A 35 -15.00 -23.42 -3.36
C GLY A 35 -15.49 -22.44 -2.27
N PRO A 36 -14.69 -22.10 -1.23
CA PRO A 36 -15.07 -21.06 -0.27
C PRO A 36 -15.30 -19.69 -0.90
N CYS A 37 -14.54 -19.33 -1.92
CA CYS A 37 -14.69 -18.07 -2.64
C CYS A 37 -16.03 -17.99 -3.38
N GLN A 38 -16.47 -19.11 -3.98
CA GLN A 38 -17.78 -19.19 -4.64
C GLN A 38 -18.93 -18.98 -3.64
N ARG A 39 -18.80 -19.44 -2.39
CA ARG A 39 -19.79 -19.16 -1.32
C ARG A 39 -19.79 -17.70 -0.88
N MET A 40 -18.64 -17.02 -0.95
CA MET A 40 -18.52 -15.59 -0.63
C MET A 40 -19.07 -14.68 -1.73
N ALA A 41 -19.08 -15.11 -2.99
CA ALA A 41 -19.56 -14.32 -4.13
C ALA A 41 -20.92 -13.61 -3.91
N PRO A 42 -22.00 -14.29 -3.48
CA PRO A 42 -23.29 -13.62 -3.26
C PRO A 42 -23.25 -12.58 -2.12
N ILE A 43 -22.39 -12.77 -1.11
CA ILE A 43 -22.21 -11.81 -0.01
C ILE A 43 -21.49 -10.56 -0.53
N VAL A 44 -20.46 -10.76 -1.36
CA VAL A 44 -19.72 -9.67 -2.01
C VAL A 44 -20.63 -8.89 -2.97
N GLU A 45 -21.47 -9.58 -3.73
CA GLU A 45 -22.46 -8.96 -4.61
C GLU A 45 -23.50 -8.13 -3.82
N GLU A 46 -23.91 -8.58 -2.63
CA GLU A 46 -24.76 -7.77 -1.74
C GLU A 46 -24.06 -6.48 -1.31
N LEU A 47 -22.78 -6.52 -0.92
CA LEU A 47 -22.02 -5.31 -0.57
C LEU A 47 -21.95 -4.31 -1.72
N VAL A 48 -21.72 -4.81 -2.94
CA VAL A 48 -21.74 -3.96 -4.14
C VAL A 48 -23.13 -3.37 -4.32
N ARG A 49 -24.21 -4.15 -4.18
CA ARG A 49 -25.59 -3.62 -4.24
C ARG A 49 -25.89 -2.58 -3.16
N MET A 50 -25.26 -2.68 -2.00
CA MET A 50 -25.42 -1.73 -0.89
C MET A 50 -24.71 -0.38 -1.08
N GLY A 51 -23.87 -0.19 -2.10
CA GLY A 51 -23.13 1.07 -2.26
C GLY A 51 -21.63 0.99 -1.97
N TYR A 52 -21.10 -0.18 -1.60
CA TYR A 52 -19.69 -0.25 -1.20
C TYR A 52 -18.79 -0.45 -2.42
N PRO A 53 -17.68 0.32 -2.53
CA PRO A 53 -16.70 0.12 -3.58
C PRO A 53 -15.94 -1.18 -3.32
N VAL A 54 -16.21 -2.20 -4.14
CA VAL A 54 -15.51 -3.47 -4.09
C VAL A 54 -14.83 -3.72 -5.42
N ARG A 55 -13.59 -4.22 -5.35
CA ARG A 55 -12.87 -4.71 -6.52
C ARG A 55 -12.43 -6.15 -6.28
N LYS A 56 -12.94 -7.02 -7.14
CA LYS A 56 -12.54 -8.42 -7.20
C LYS A 56 -11.16 -8.55 -7.86
N VAL A 57 -10.30 -9.35 -7.27
CA VAL A 57 -8.95 -9.65 -7.77
C VAL A 57 -8.80 -11.16 -7.89
N ASP A 58 -8.74 -11.66 -9.12
CA ASP A 58 -8.41 -13.06 -9.38
C ASP A 58 -6.89 -13.25 -9.27
N ILE A 59 -6.44 -14.08 -8.32
CA ILE A 59 -5.02 -14.27 -8.04
C ILE A 59 -4.26 -14.95 -9.18
N ASP A 60 -4.95 -15.71 -10.05
CA ASP A 60 -4.34 -16.38 -11.20
C ASP A 60 -4.18 -15.40 -12.37
N ARG A 61 -5.10 -14.43 -12.49
CA ARG A 61 -5.04 -13.38 -13.53
C ARG A 61 -4.16 -12.20 -13.15
N GLU A 62 -4.08 -11.89 -11.85
CA GLU A 62 -3.37 -10.74 -11.32
C GLU A 62 -2.30 -11.12 -10.25
N PRO A 63 -1.33 -12.01 -10.57
CA PRO A 63 -0.39 -12.54 -9.59
C PRO A 63 0.55 -11.48 -8.99
N ALA A 64 0.86 -10.43 -9.74
CA ALA A 64 1.68 -9.32 -9.25
C ALA A 64 0.99 -8.57 -8.10
N LEU A 65 -0.33 -8.38 -8.20
CA LEU A 65 -1.10 -7.70 -7.18
C LEU A 65 -1.30 -8.59 -5.94
N ALA A 66 -1.58 -9.88 -6.14
CA ALA A 66 -1.63 -10.86 -5.07
C ALA A 66 -0.30 -10.91 -4.29
N LYS A 67 0.83 -10.87 -5.00
CA LYS A 67 2.16 -10.80 -4.39
C LYS A 67 2.38 -9.50 -3.63
N ARG A 68 1.99 -8.34 -4.19
CA ARG A 68 2.12 -7.03 -3.54
C ARG A 68 1.39 -6.98 -2.19
N PHE A 69 0.21 -7.58 -2.10
CA PHE A 69 -0.56 -7.66 -0.86
C PHE A 69 -0.25 -8.89 0.00
N ALA A 70 0.79 -9.65 -0.36
CA ALA A 70 1.23 -10.87 0.32
C ALA A 70 0.08 -11.85 0.59
N ILE A 71 -0.77 -12.08 -0.43
CA ILE A 71 -1.91 -12.98 -0.33
C ILE A 71 -1.42 -14.43 -0.32
N GLN A 72 -1.66 -15.13 0.79
CA GLN A 72 -1.26 -16.52 0.99
C GLN A 72 -2.40 -17.52 0.87
N ALA A 73 -3.64 -17.04 0.99
CA ALA A 73 -4.85 -17.85 0.91
C ALA A 73 -6.01 -17.03 0.33
N VAL A 74 -6.97 -17.70 -0.27
CA VAL A 74 -8.22 -17.11 -0.76
C VAL A 74 -9.43 -17.83 -0.12
N PRO A 75 -10.54 -17.12 0.14
CA PRO A 75 -10.73 -15.69 -0.08
C PRO A 75 -9.94 -14.84 0.93
N THR A 76 -9.48 -13.66 0.53
CA THR A 76 -8.91 -12.65 1.44
C THR A 76 -9.48 -11.29 1.07
N PHE A 77 -9.98 -10.57 2.07
CA PHE A 77 -10.57 -9.25 1.92
C PHE A 77 -9.64 -8.20 2.51
N VAL A 78 -9.26 -7.19 1.74
CA VAL A 78 -8.33 -6.13 2.16
C VAL A 78 -8.98 -4.77 1.98
N MET A 79 -9.15 -4.02 3.06
CA MET A 79 -9.62 -2.64 3.01
C MET A 79 -8.45 -1.72 2.73
N LEU A 80 -8.55 -0.97 1.63
CA LEU A 80 -7.63 0.11 1.30
C LEU A 80 -8.27 1.45 1.60
N ILE A 81 -7.52 2.36 2.22
CA ILE A 81 -7.86 3.76 2.41
C ILE A 81 -6.67 4.56 1.89
N ASP A 82 -6.87 5.39 0.85
CA ASP A 82 -5.82 6.18 0.20
C ASP A 82 -4.60 5.33 -0.19
N GLY A 83 -4.87 4.18 -0.82
CA GLY A 83 -3.86 3.23 -1.28
C GLY A 83 -3.14 2.45 -0.16
N ARG A 84 -3.50 2.66 1.12
CA ARG A 84 -2.89 2.00 2.27
C ARG A 84 -3.84 0.96 2.84
N GLU A 85 -3.29 -0.20 3.19
CA GLU A 85 -4.04 -1.23 3.88
C GLU A 85 -4.43 -0.79 5.30
N ALA A 86 -5.73 -0.72 5.56
CA ALA A 86 -6.28 -0.36 6.86
C ALA A 86 -6.57 -1.60 7.72
N LYS A 87 -7.14 -2.64 7.10
CA LYS A 87 -7.49 -3.90 7.77
C LYS A 87 -7.71 -5.00 6.73
N ARG A 88 -7.49 -6.25 7.13
CA ARG A 88 -7.81 -7.43 6.32
C ARG A 88 -8.57 -8.51 7.08
N ILE A 89 -9.26 -9.37 6.33
CA ILE A 89 -9.88 -10.61 6.80
C ILE A 89 -9.41 -11.73 5.86
N VAL A 90 -8.93 -12.83 6.43
CA VAL A 90 -8.52 -14.02 5.67
C VAL A 90 -9.55 -15.12 5.91
N GLY A 91 -10.02 -15.75 4.83
CA GLY A 91 -11.07 -16.76 4.86
C GLY A 91 -12.48 -16.20 4.74
N GLY A 92 -13.48 -17.04 5.03
CA GLY A 92 -14.88 -16.66 4.94
C GLY A 92 -15.26 -15.57 5.96
N ALA A 93 -16.18 -14.70 5.57
CA ALA A 93 -16.66 -13.57 6.37
C ALA A 93 -18.19 -13.47 6.27
N SER A 94 -18.86 -12.96 7.31
CA SER A 94 -20.27 -12.59 7.20
C SER A 94 -20.44 -11.26 6.45
N LEU A 95 -21.67 -10.96 6.02
CA LEU A 95 -22.00 -9.65 5.47
C LEU A 95 -21.67 -8.54 6.48
N ASP A 96 -22.03 -8.72 7.74
CA ASP A 96 -21.76 -7.76 8.81
C ASP A 96 -20.27 -7.50 9.01
N ASP A 97 -19.42 -8.54 8.94
CA ASP A 97 -17.97 -8.39 9.05
C ASP A 97 -17.41 -7.50 7.92
N LEU A 98 -17.88 -7.74 6.70
CA LEU A 98 -17.44 -6.97 5.53
C LEU A 98 -18.00 -5.55 5.53
N VAL A 99 -19.25 -5.35 5.98
CA VAL A 99 -19.81 -4.02 6.22
C VAL A 99 -19.01 -3.27 7.28
N ALA A 100 -18.67 -3.92 8.39
CA ALA A 100 -17.85 -3.33 9.45
C ALA A 100 -16.46 -2.95 8.93
N LEU A 101 -15.86 -3.78 8.07
CA LEU A 101 -14.61 -3.49 7.39
C LEU A 101 -14.73 -2.24 6.49
N CYS A 102 -15.80 -2.12 5.69
CA CYS A 102 -16.07 -0.95 4.85
C CYS A 102 -16.38 0.34 5.63
N ARG A 103 -16.88 0.22 6.87
CA ARG A 103 -17.14 1.38 7.75
C ARG A 103 -15.87 2.00 8.35
N LEU A 104 -14.71 1.36 8.21
CA LEU A 104 -13.42 1.96 8.62
C LEU A 104 -13.02 3.16 7.75
N ALA A 105 -13.62 3.29 6.56
CA ALA A 105 -13.45 4.45 5.72
C ALA A 105 -13.91 5.71 6.46
N PRO A 106 -13.06 6.74 6.65
CA PRO A 106 -13.56 8.04 7.05
C PRO A 106 -14.57 8.48 5.98
N ARG A 107 -15.82 8.76 6.39
CA ARG A 107 -16.78 9.40 5.48
C ARG A 107 -16.09 10.67 5.00
N SER A 108 -16.01 10.87 3.68
CA SER A 108 -15.28 11.95 3.03
C SER A 108 -15.91 13.32 3.26
N ASP A 109 -16.24 13.66 4.50
CA ASP A 109 -16.81 14.93 4.88
C ASP A 109 -15.79 15.72 5.69
N SER A 110 -15.31 16.81 5.08
CA SER A 110 -14.46 17.88 5.60
C SER A 110 -12.93 17.67 5.61
N THR A 111 -12.32 18.16 4.53
CA THR A 111 -11.09 19.00 4.52
C THR A 111 -9.81 18.44 5.15
N ALA A 112 -9.05 17.67 4.37
CA ALA A 112 -7.60 17.75 4.40
C ALA A 112 -7.11 17.86 2.94
N GLY A 113 -6.57 19.03 2.60
CA GLY A 113 -5.87 19.27 1.34
C GLY A 113 -4.67 18.33 1.16
N PRO A 114 -3.97 18.43 0.02
CA PRO A 114 -2.95 17.46 -0.34
C PRO A 114 -1.92 17.34 0.77
N ALA A 115 -1.63 16.11 1.18
CA ALA A 115 -0.41 15.79 1.88
C ALA A 115 0.76 16.25 0.99
N THR A 116 1.19 17.50 1.18
CA THR A 116 2.57 17.90 0.96
C THR A 116 3.36 17.03 1.91
N VAL A 117 3.76 15.85 1.43
CA VAL A 117 4.85 15.10 2.00
C VAL A 117 6.03 16.05 1.94
N LEU A 118 6.31 16.65 3.11
CA LEU A 118 7.51 17.39 3.39
C LEU A 118 8.68 16.54 2.90
N ALA A 119 9.40 17.08 1.93
CA ALA A 119 10.75 16.66 1.63
C ALA A 119 11.53 16.68 2.94
N SER A 120 11.93 15.50 3.43
CA SER A 120 12.94 15.40 4.48
C SER A 120 14.27 15.83 3.88
N THR A 121 14.51 17.14 3.88
CA THR A 121 15.84 17.72 3.74
C THR A 121 16.61 17.44 5.03
N ASN A 122 17.26 16.28 5.12
CA ASN A 122 18.35 16.14 6.08
C ASN A 122 19.59 16.81 5.49
N SER A 123 19.58 18.15 5.49
CA SER A 123 20.80 18.95 5.41
C SER A 123 21.34 19.11 6.83
N LEU A 124 22.25 18.23 7.21
CA LEU A 124 23.23 18.53 8.26
C LEU A 124 24.60 18.58 7.58
N SER A 125 24.84 19.67 6.86
CA SER A 125 26.19 20.18 6.66
C SER A 125 26.53 21.08 7.84
N VAL A 126 27.14 20.52 8.88
CA VAL A 126 28.15 21.27 9.62
C VAL A 126 29.46 20.98 8.92
N ALA A 127 29.86 21.95 8.11
CA ALA A 127 31.21 22.08 7.63
C ALA A 127 32.13 22.31 8.84
N THR A 128 33.08 21.41 9.03
CA THR A 128 34.40 21.79 9.55
C THR A 128 35.44 21.16 8.64
N ALA A 129 36.30 22.03 8.11
CA ALA A 129 37.44 21.75 7.26
C ALA A 129 38.31 20.58 7.81
N GLN A 130 38.90 19.72 6.99
CA GLN A 130 40.14 20.03 6.28
C GLN A 130 40.39 19.06 5.13
N ARG A 131 40.88 19.61 4.01
CA ARG A 131 41.34 18.88 2.83
C ARG A 131 42.87 18.99 2.75
N SER A 132 43.50 17.86 2.41
CA SER A 132 44.75 17.71 1.62
C SER A 132 46.11 17.90 2.32
N PRO A 133 47.25 17.43 1.74
CA PRO A 133 47.48 16.44 0.68
C PRO A 133 48.56 15.38 1.02
N ALA A 134 48.85 14.53 0.03
CA ALA A 134 49.87 13.49 -0.02
C ALA A 134 51.33 14.00 -0.11
N SER A 135 52.24 13.03 0.08
CA SER A 135 53.59 12.91 -0.51
C SER A 135 54.78 13.59 0.18
N GLY A 136 55.79 12.78 0.52
CA GLY A 136 57.18 13.14 0.21
C GLY A 136 58.21 13.08 1.34
N LEU A 137 59.14 12.12 1.18
CA LEU A 137 60.57 12.16 1.52
C LEU A 137 61.04 12.21 3.00
N SER A 138 61.75 11.13 3.34
CA SER A 138 63.18 11.14 3.71
C SER A 138 63.61 12.03 4.88
N SER A 139 63.97 11.42 6.02
CA SER A 139 65.37 11.49 6.46
C SER A 139 65.67 10.45 7.54
N VAL A 140 66.69 9.66 7.26
CA VAL A 140 67.50 8.89 8.20
C VAL A 140 67.92 9.78 9.39
N ARG A 141 67.87 9.23 10.61
CA ARG A 141 68.82 9.60 11.68
C ARG A 141 68.98 8.49 12.72
N THR A 142 70.21 8.03 12.77
CA THR A 142 70.82 6.96 13.54
C THR A 142 70.92 7.29 15.03
N ALA A 143 70.86 6.23 15.85
CA ALA A 143 71.54 5.99 17.13
C ALA A 143 71.73 7.13 18.14
N THR A 144 71.25 6.90 19.38
CA THR A 144 72.05 7.19 20.58
C THR A 144 71.71 6.19 21.70
N ALA A 145 72.76 5.80 22.41
CA ALA A 145 72.87 4.83 23.49
C ALA A 145 72.04 5.13 24.76
N GLN A 146 71.81 4.06 25.55
CA GLN A 146 71.72 3.96 27.02
C GLN A 146 71.39 2.49 27.33
N THR A 147 72.11 1.70 28.14
CA THR A 147 73.22 1.86 29.08
C THR A 147 73.93 0.52 29.18
#